data_AF-A0A920AXM0-F1
#
_entry.id   AF-A0A920AXM0-F1
#
_cell.length_a   1.000
_cell.length_b   1.000
_cell.length_c   1.000
_cell.angle_alpha   90.00
_cell.angle_beta   90.00
_cell.angle_gamma   90.00
#
_symmetry.space_group_name_H-M   'P 1'
#
loop_
_entity.id
_entity.type
_entity.pdbx_description
1 polymer ?
#
loop_
_entity_poly.entity_id
_entity_poly.type
_entity_poly.pdbx_seq_one_letter_code
_entity_poly.pdbx_strand_id
1 'polypeptide(L)'
;MNRSEIFTTLLEKRPWTDYEWEKRTNITRATFGNNRKNNGQNVKSRTLELMAKATGFKLKQTNAKKGILPSSAEALFELIENKNKKIRIGLFGFGRIGRNIFRIGYNDPRFNFVAISDLGDVEAMHYLLMRDSIHGSMDDKILLNGNDLTYDGNSTRLLPGSAPGTIPWDAFDVDIVIDSTGVYRKKEQLQLHLDSGARRVLVTKPPADEIDRIVIQGINHDKINSKDQIISTTSSTTQVLALMLKVLDQNFGIENAMMTNVHAYTSDQPLADSVRSDLRRSRSAVENIIPNETWAPDYVSQLLPKFKNKISGMAMNVPVANGSCVDLTTEMSSMPSIEEVNNAFKDASENELIDLIRYTEDPIVSSDAIGGGETMVFDSKATMIASNKLLKTISWFDNGWGFANRILELSESYNELESN
;
A
#
# COMPACT_ATOMS: atom_id res chain seq x y z
N MET A 1 -27.10 16.61 7.53
CA MET A 1 -26.18 17.46 8.30
C MET A 1 -25.37 18.29 7.34
N ASN A 2 -25.04 19.53 7.72
CA ASN A 2 -24.05 20.35 7.01
C ASN A 2 -22.63 19.89 7.38
N ARG A 3 -21.61 20.46 6.75
CA ARG A 3 -20.21 20.04 6.93
C ARG A 3 -19.68 20.23 8.35
N SER A 4 -20.02 21.35 8.98
CA SER A 4 -19.60 21.69 10.34
C SER A 4 -20.20 20.71 11.36
N GLU A 5 -21.49 20.40 11.22
CA GLU A 5 -22.19 19.40 12.05
C GLU A 5 -21.55 18.02 11.94
N ILE A 6 -21.19 17.58 10.73
CA ILE A 6 -20.56 16.28 10.52
C ILE A 6 -19.16 16.24 11.10
N PHE A 7 -18.35 17.28 10.87
CA PHE A 7 -17.02 17.37 11.45
C PHE A 7 -17.04 17.21 12.97
N THR A 8 -17.92 17.94 13.65
CA THR A 8 -18.10 17.86 15.11
C THR A 8 -18.59 16.47 15.53
N THR A 9 -19.58 15.91 14.83
CA THR A 9 -20.10 14.56 15.12
C THR A 9 -19.00 13.51 15.02
N LEU A 10 -18.18 13.56 13.97
CA LEU A 10 -17.08 12.60 13.74
C LEU A 10 -15.96 12.75 14.78
N LEU A 11 -15.66 13.99 15.21
CA LEU A 11 -14.73 14.23 16.32
C LEU A 11 -15.23 13.64 17.65
N GLU A 12 -16.53 13.72 17.93
CA GLU A 12 -17.11 13.14 19.14
C GLU A 12 -17.10 11.61 19.13
N LYS A 13 -17.20 10.98 17.95
CA LYS A 13 -17.09 9.52 17.81
C LYS A 13 -15.71 8.99 18.19
N ARG A 14 -14.65 9.78 17.97
CA ARG A 14 -13.27 9.43 18.32
C ARG A 14 -12.54 10.68 18.86
N PRO A 15 -12.39 10.83 20.19
CA PRO A 15 -11.77 11.99 20.80
C PRO A 15 -10.23 11.95 20.72
N TRP A 16 -9.69 11.63 19.54
CA TRP A 16 -8.25 11.60 19.27
C TRP A 16 -7.65 13.01 19.27
N THR A 17 -6.38 13.10 19.65
CA THR A 17 -5.54 14.29 19.47
C THR A 17 -5.27 14.57 17.99
N ASP A 18 -4.85 15.79 17.64
CA ASP A 18 -4.51 16.12 16.24
C ASP A 18 -3.39 15.21 15.71
N TYR A 19 -2.47 14.79 16.58
CA TYR A 19 -1.40 13.86 16.23
C TYR A 19 -1.92 12.46 15.89
N GLU A 20 -2.82 11.93 16.72
CA GLU A 20 -3.42 10.62 16.47
C GLU A 20 -4.28 10.62 15.21
N TRP A 21 -4.99 11.70 14.95
CA TRP A 21 -5.71 11.90 13.70
C TRP A 21 -4.76 11.88 12.49
N GLU A 22 -3.66 12.63 12.54
CA GLU A 22 -2.64 12.64 11.48
C GLU A 22 -2.05 11.24 11.25
N LYS A 23 -1.65 10.55 12.32
CA LYS A 23 -1.07 9.20 12.23
C LYS A 23 -2.04 8.16 11.65
N ARG A 24 -3.35 8.29 11.94
CA ARG A 24 -4.37 7.30 11.57
C ARG A 24 -5.05 7.58 10.23
N THR A 25 -5.07 8.84 9.78
CA THR A 25 -5.85 9.27 8.61
C THR A 25 -5.05 10.03 7.57
N ASN A 26 -3.77 10.31 7.83
CA ASN A 26 -2.91 11.22 7.06
C ASN A 26 -3.46 12.65 6.89
N ILE A 27 -4.52 13.04 7.61
CA ILE A 27 -4.95 14.43 7.68
C ILE A 27 -3.97 15.18 8.58
N THR A 28 -3.21 16.11 8.02
CA THR A 28 -2.15 16.80 8.76
C THR A 28 -2.66 17.49 10.03
N ARG A 29 -1.81 17.56 11.06
CA ARG A 29 -2.13 18.27 12.31
C ARG A 29 -2.58 19.71 12.07
N ALA A 30 -1.93 20.40 11.13
CA ALA A 30 -2.29 21.76 10.74
C ALA A 30 -3.72 21.83 10.17
N THR A 31 -4.11 20.87 9.33
CA THR A 31 -5.46 20.77 8.78
C THR A 31 -6.49 20.53 9.88
N PHE A 32 -6.21 19.62 10.82
CA PHE A 32 -7.12 19.33 11.94
C PHE A 32 -7.26 20.52 12.90
N GLY A 33 -6.13 21.11 13.30
CA GLY A 33 -6.09 22.26 14.21
C GLY A 33 -6.83 23.47 13.64
N ASN A 34 -6.67 23.76 12.33
CA ASN A 34 -7.39 24.85 11.67
C ASN A 34 -8.89 24.61 11.61
N ASN A 35 -9.32 23.38 11.31
CA ASN A 35 -10.75 23.05 11.26
C ASN A 35 -11.39 23.06 12.66
N ARG A 36 -10.68 22.62 13.71
CA ARG A 36 -11.15 22.74 15.10
C ARG A 36 -11.38 24.19 15.52
N LYS A 37 -10.43 25.09 15.22
CA LYS A 37 -10.56 26.53 15.53
C LYS A 37 -11.78 27.18 14.87
N ASN A 38 -12.16 26.71 13.68
CA ASN A 38 -13.28 27.23 12.91
C ASN A 38 -14.56 26.37 13.02
N ASN A 39 -14.66 25.48 14.02
CA ASN A 39 -15.79 24.56 14.20
C ASN A 39 -16.17 23.77 12.92
N GLY A 40 -15.20 23.44 12.07
CA GLY A 40 -15.42 22.71 10.83
C GLY A 40 -16.16 23.48 9.73
N GLN A 41 -16.33 24.80 9.84
CA GLN A 41 -17.06 25.59 8.82
C GLN A 41 -16.43 25.48 7.41
N ASN A 42 -15.11 25.33 7.34
CA ASN A 42 -14.35 25.27 6.09
C ASN A 42 -13.75 23.88 5.82
N VAL A 43 -14.27 22.84 6.47
CA VAL A 43 -13.75 21.48 6.29
C VAL A 43 -14.03 21.00 4.86
N LYS A 44 -12.98 20.49 4.20
CA LYS A 44 -13.10 19.93 2.85
C LYS A 44 -13.91 18.64 2.90
N SER A 45 -14.68 18.36 1.85
CA SER A 45 -15.47 17.11 1.73
C SER A 45 -14.60 15.87 1.93
N ARG A 46 -13.39 15.86 1.34
CA ARG A 46 -12.44 14.76 1.49
C ARG A 46 -11.96 14.55 2.93
N THR A 47 -11.76 15.63 3.69
CA THR A 47 -11.45 15.53 5.13
C THR A 47 -12.60 14.85 5.87
N LEU A 48 -13.86 15.19 5.55
CA LEU A 48 -15.03 14.53 6.13
C LEU A 48 -15.14 13.05 5.71
N GLU A 49 -14.80 12.70 4.47
CA GLU A 49 -14.79 11.32 3.99
C GLU A 49 -13.73 10.47 4.72
N LEU A 50 -12.51 10.97 4.85
CA LEU A 50 -11.43 10.33 5.61
C LEU A 50 -11.81 10.17 7.09
N MET A 51 -12.40 11.20 7.69
CA MET A 51 -12.90 11.14 9.07
C MET A 51 -14.04 10.16 9.24
N ALA A 52 -15.01 10.14 8.32
CA ALA A 52 -16.12 9.19 8.35
C ALA A 52 -15.58 7.77 8.28
N LYS A 53 -14.67 7.50 7.34
CA LYS A 53 -14.01 6.20 7.20
C LYS A 53 -13.28 5.78 8.47
N ALA A 54 -12.49 6.67 9.06
CA ALA A 54 -11.73 6.41 10.29
C ALA A 54 -12.60 6.16 11.54
N THR A 55 -13.85 6.63 11.51
CA THR A 55 -14.81 6.49 12.62
C THR A 55 -15.85 5.40 12.36
N GLY A 56 -15.75 4.66 11.26
CA GLY A 56 -16.68 3.57 10.93
C GLY A 56 -17.99 4.04 10.29
N PHE A 57 -17.96 5.16 9.57
CA PHE A 57 -19.09 5.68 8.82
C PHE A 57 -18.75 5.84 7.33
N LYS A 58 -19.77 5.75 6.49
CA LYS A 58 -19.73 6.19 5.10
C LYS A 58 -20.42 7.55 5.00
N LEU A 59 -19.77 8.49 4.33
CA LEU A 59 -20.36 9.80 4.05
C LEU A 59 -21.13 9.73 2.73
N LYS A 60 -22.41 10.09 2.74
CA LYS A 60 -23.24 10.17 1.52
C LYS A 60 -23.81 11.56 1.35
N GLN A 61 -23.56 12.20 0.22
CA GLN A 61 -24.22 13.47 -0.11
C GLN A 61 -25.68 13.22 -0.50
N THR A 62 -26.61 13.86 0.21
CA THR A 62 -28.06 13.61 0.03
C THR A 62 -28.69 14.49 -1.04
N ASN A 63 -28.09 15.66 -1.31
CA ASN A 63 -28.60 16.64 -2.27
C ASN A 63 -27.80 16.73 -3.58
N ALA A 64 -26.93 15.75 -3.86
CA ALA A 64 -26.16 15.69 -5.11
C ALA A 64 -27.06 15.72 -6.36
N LYS A 65 -28.23 15.06 -6.30
CA LYS A 65 -29.22 15.05 -7.41
C LYS A 65 -29.82 16.41 -7.73
N LYS A 66 -29.62 17.43 -6.89
CA LYS A 66 -30.04 18.82 -7.14
C LYS A 66 -28.97 19.65 -7.87
N GLY A 67 -27.88 19.01 -8.35
CA GLY A 67 -26.76 19.69 -9.01
C GLY A 67 -25.81 20.42 -8.06
N ILE A 68 -25.95 20.20 -6.74
CA ILE A 68 -25.11 20.86 -5.72
C ILE A 68 -23.78 20.11 -5.62
N LEU A 69 -22.68 20.80 -5.91
CA LEU A 69 -21.34 20.24 -5.78
C LEU A 69 -21.02 19.89 -4.32
N PRO A 70 -20.26 18.80 -4.06
CA PRO A 70 -19.83 18.45 -2.71
C PRO A 70 -19.04 19.57 -2.03
N SER A 71 -18.39 20.45 -2.81
CA SER A 71 -17.62 21.62 -2.38
C SER A 71 -18.47 22.77 -1.83
N SER A 72 -19.77 22.80 -2.15
CA SER A 72 -20.70 23.91 -1.84
C SER A 72 -21.01 24.03 -0.35
N ALA A 73 -21.27 25.25 0.12
CA ALA A 73 -21.78 25.52 1.46
C ALA A 73 -23.18 24.92 1.69
N GLU A 74 -23.95 24.74 0.61
CA GLU A 74 -25.29 24.14 0.64
C GLU A 74 -25.26 22.61 0.60
N ALA A 75 -24.08 21.98 0.48
CA ALA A 75 -23.97 20.53 0.43
C ALA A 75 -24.43 19.89 1.75
N LEU A 76 -25.36 18.95 1.64
CA LEU A 76 -25.89 18.19 2.78
C LEU A 76 -25.44 16.74 2.67
N PHE A 77 -25.01 16.19 3.80
CA PHE A 77 -24.59 14.80 3.88
C PHE A 77 -25.26 14.06 5.02
N GLU A 78 -25.21 12.75 4.90
CA GLU A 78 -25.68 11.77 5.87
C GLU A 78 -24.50 10.87 6.25
N LEU A 79 -24.36 10.62 7.56
CA LEU A 79 -23.45 9.61 8.07
C LEU A 79 -24.21 8.29 8.12
N ILE A 80 -23.80 7.37 7.26
CA ILE A 80 -24.32 6.01 7.24
C ILE A 80 -23.34 5.20 8.08
N GLU A 81 -23.81 4.66 9.21
CA GLU A 81 -23.01 3.73 10.00
C GLU A 81 -22.61 2.57 9.08
N ASN A 82 -21.30 2.31 8.93
CA ASN A 82 -20.85 1.15 8.19
C ASN A 82 -21.23 -0.07 9.03
N LYS A 83 -22.43 -0.59 8.81
CA LYS A 83 -22.85 -1.91 9.24
C LYS A 83 -22.19 -3.02 8.41
N ASN A 84 -21.09 -2.72 7.71
CA ASN A 84 -20.26 -3.75 7.13
C ASN A 84 -19.57 -4.49 8.27
N LYS A 85 -19.79 -5.80 8.32
CA LYS A 85 -19.06 -6.72 9.19
C LYS A 85 -17.56 -6.45 9.00
N LYS A 86 -16.80 -6.30 10.10
CA LYS A 86 -15.34 -6.19 10.02
C LYS A 86 -14.80 -7.31 9.15
N ILE A 87 -13.91 -6.99 8.23
CA ILE A 87 -13.26 -7.98 7.37
C ILE A 87 -12.38 -8.85 8.25
N ARG A 88 -12.68 -10.15 8.30
CA ARG A 88 -11.91 -11.11 9.09
C ARG A 88 -10.70 -11.53 8.27
N ILE A 89 -9.52 -11.08 8.69
CA ILE A 89 -8.26 -11.29 7.99
C ILE A 89 -7.49 -12.43 8.65
N GLY A 90 -7.09 -13.41 7.85
CA GLY A 90 -6.04 -14.36 8.18
C GLY A 90 -4.71 -13.92 7.54
N LEU A 91 -3.64 -13.80 8.33
CA LEU A 91 -2.29 -13.57 7.78
C LEU A 91 -1.55 -14.90 7.67
N PHE A 92 -1.06 -15.20 6.49
CA PHE A 92 -0.21 -16.35 6.24
C PHE A 92 1.21 -15.85 5.93
N GLY A 93 2.15 -16.13 6.81
CA GLY A 93 3.44 -15.46 6.90
C GLY A 93 3.39 -14.21 7.78
N PHE A 94 4.36 -14.10 8.68
CA PHE A 94 4.55 -12.99 9.62
C PHE A 94 5.98 -12.43 9.57
N GLY A 95 6.53 -12.43 8.35
CA GLY A 95 7.72 -11.68 7.97
C GLY A 95 7.48 -10.16 7.95
N ARG A 96 8.40 -9.41 7.34
CA ARG A 96 8.34 -7.94 7.31
C ARG A 96 7.02 -7.40 6.76
N ILE A 97 6.52 -7.93 5.65
CA ILE A 97 5.25 -7.49 5.04
C ILE A 97 4.05 -7.85 5.93
N GLY A 98 3.94 -9.10 6.41
CA GLY A 98 2.87 -9.51 7.31
C GLY A 98 2.81 -8.68 8.60
N ARG A 99 3.96 -8.39 9.21
CA ARG A 99 4.04 -7.49 10.39
C ARG A 99 3.65 -6.06 10.06
N ASN A 100 4.04 -5.52 8.90
CA ASN A 100 3.63 -4.18 8.49
C ASN A 100 2.11 -4.10 8.27
N ILE A 101 1.52 -5.09 7.61
CA ILE A 101 0.05 -5.18 7.43
C ILE A 101 -0.65 -5.18 8.79
N PHE A 102 -0.18 -6.00 9.73
CA PHE A 102 -0.74 -6.02 11.08
C PHE A 102 -0.56 -4.68 11.79
N ARG A 103 0.66 -4.11 11.82
CA ARG A 103 0.96 -2.82 12.47
C ARG A 103 0.08 -1.68 11.95
N ILE A 104 -0.23 -1.68 10.65
CA ILE A 104 -1.10 -0.68 10.03
C ILE A 104 -2.57 -0.95 10.36
N GLY A 105 -3.01 -2.21 10.28
CA GLY A 105 -4.43 -2.55 10.30
C GLY A 105 -5.03 -2.92 11.66
N TYR A 106 -4.23 -3.30 12.67
CA TYR A 106 -4.74 -4.00 13.86
C TYR A 106 -5.81 -3.22 14.65
N ASN A 107 -5.73 -1.88 14.66
CA ASN A 107 -6.69 -0.98 15.33
C ASN A 107 -7.58 -0.21 14.34
N ASP A 108 -7.63 -0.64 13.09
CA ASP A 108 -8.56 -0.11 12.11
C ASP A 108 -9.95 -0.74 12.33
N PRO A 109 -11.02 0.06 12.48
CA PRO A 109 -12.36 -0.48 12.71
C PRO A 109 -12.88 -1.37 11.58
N ARG A 110 -12.29 -1.29 10.38
CA ARG A 110 -12.68 -2.10 9.21
C ARG A 110 -12.15 -3.53 9.27
N PHE A 111 -11.03 -3.76 9.95
CA PHE A 111 -10.32 -5.03 9.94
C PHE A 111 -10.44 -5.75 11.29
N ASN A 112 -10.46 -7.08 11.22
CA ASN A 112 -10.34 -7.96 12.37
C ASN A 112 -9.33 -9.07 12.05
N PHE A 113 -8.13 -8.97 12.60
CA PHE A 113 -7.10 -10.01 12.42
C PHE A 113 -7.42 -11.18 13.34
N VAL A 114 -7.90 -12.28 12.76
CA VAL A 114 -8.41 -13.42 13.53
C VAL A 114 -7.36 -14.50 13.75
N ALA A 115 -6.48 -14.68 12.78
CA ALA A 115 -5.42 -15.67 12.83
C ALA A 115 -4.17 -15.22 12.07
N ILE A 116 -3.01 -15.60 12.58
CA ILE A 116 -1.70 -15.43 11.95
C ILE A 116 -1.00 -16.78 11.97
N SER A 117 -0.50 -17.24 10.84
CA SER A 117 0.33 -18.46 10.77
C SER A 117 1.72 -18.14 10.24
N ASP A 118 2.76 -18.55 10.96
CA ASP A 118 4.16 -18.41 10.55
C ASP A 118 5.02 -19.52 11.18
N LEU A 119 6.15 -19.86 10.55
CA LEU A 119 7.07 -20.90 11.01
C LEU A 119 7.82 -20.51 12.31
N GLY A 120 7.83 -19.23 12.66
CA GLY A 120 8.45 -18.73 13.88
C GLY A 120 7.72 -19.14 15.17
N ASP A 121 8.46 -19.18 16.26
CA ASP A 121 7.90 -19.33 17.60
C ASP A 121 7.02 -18.11 17.98
N VAL A 122 5.99 -18.33 18.80
CA VAL A 122 5.02 -17.28 19.18
C VAL A 122 5.66 -16.12 19.94
N GLU A 123 6.66 -16.37 20.78
CA GLU A 123 7.40 -15.33 21.49
C GLU A 123 8.26 -14.52 20.51
N ALA A 124 8.89 -15.19 19.55
CA ALA A 124 9.69 -14.54 18.52
C ALA A 124 8.82 -13.68 17.59
N MET A 125 7.65 -14.17 17.19
CA MET A 125 6.67 -13.41 16.40
C MET A 125 6.21 -12.15 17.13
N HIS A 126 5.84 -12.28 18.41
CA HIS A 126 5.45 -11.14 19.23
C HIS A 126 6.61 -10.15 19.41
N TYR A 127 7.81 -10.63 19.72
CA TYR A 127 8.99 -9.80 19.87
C TYR A 127 9.28 -8.98 18.61
N LEU A 128 9.29 -9.62 17.42
CA LEU A 128 9.55 -8.95 16.15
C LEU A 128 8.38 -8.05 15.69
N LEU A 129 7.16 -8.31 16.16
CA LEU A 129 6.05 -7.37 16.01
C LEU A 129 6.28 -6.11 16.84
N MET A 130 6.76 -6.25 18.08
CA MET A 130 6.98 -5.13 18.99
C MET A 130 8.27 -4.36 18.72
N ARG A 131 9.27 -5.01 18.09
CA ARG A 131 10.60 -4.45 17.82
C ARG A 131 10.94 -4.55 16.33
N ASP A 132 11.07 -3.41 15.66
CA ASP A 132 11.52 -3.33 14.27
C ASP A 132 12.59 -2.25 14.10
N SER A 133 13.65 -2.57 13.35
CA SER A 133 14.80 -1.67 13.17
C SER A 133 14.52 -0.53 12.18
N ILE A 134 13.49 -0.65 11.34
CA ILE A 134 13.17 0.32 10.29
C ILE A 134 12.01 1.21 10.73
N HIS A 135 10.94 0.60 11.22
CA HIS A 135 9.70 1.28 11.63
C HIS A 135 9.64 1.53 13.14
N GLY A 136 10.69 1.19 13.88
CA GLY A 136 10.78 1.40 15.32
C GLY A 136 9.96 0.40 16.15
N SER A 137 9.95 0.66 17.45
CA SER A 137 9.15 -0.10 18.40
C SER A 137 7.67 0.28 18.30
N MET A 138 6.80 -0.68 18.58
CA MET A 138 5.36 -0.43 18.66
C MET A 138 5.01 0.03 20.08
N ASP A 139 4.42 1.22 20.21
CA ASP A 139 4.06 1.80 21.52
C ASP A 139 2.79 1.18 22.13
N ASP A 140 1.99 0.53 21.28
CA ASP A 140 0.70 -0.03 21.67
C ASP A 140 0.86 -1.30 22.54
N LYS A 141 -0.06 -1.51 23.47
CA LYS A 141 -0.04 -2.66 24.37
C LYS A 141 -0.65 -3.89 23.71
N ILE A 142 0.15 -4.58 22.91
CA ILE A 142 -0.17 -5.91 22.39
C ILE A 142 0.50 -6.94 23.29
N LEU A 143 -0.30 -7.74 23.99
CA LEU A 143 0.18 -8.74 24.94
C LEU A 143 0.07 -10.15 24.35
N LEU A 144 1.12 -10.96 24.52
CA LEU A 144 1.09 -12.38 24.21
C LEU A 144 0.53 -13.16 25.41
N ASN A 145 -0.59 -13.85 25.21
CA ASN A 145 -1.24 -14.72 26.19
C ASN A 145 -1.33 -16.15 25.61
N GLY A 146 -0.32 -16.98 25.90
CA GLY A 146 -0.20 -18.30 25.27
C GLY A 146 0.00 -18.15 23.76
N ASN A 147 -0.99 -18.58 22.98
CA ASN A 147 -0.96 -18.49 21.51
C ASN A 147 -1.81 -17.33 20.98
N ASP A 148 -2.22 -16.38 21.81
CA ASP A 148 -3.05 -15.26 21.38
C ASP A 148 -2.34 -13.92 21.58
N LEU A 149 -2.37 -13.06 20.56
CA LEU A 149 -2.09 -11.64 20.70
C LEU A 149 -3.36 -10.92 21.15
N THR A 150 -3.31 -10.22 22.27
CA THR A 150 -4.46 -9.52 22.86
C THR A 150 -4.22 -8.01 22.92
N TYR A 151 -5.20 -7.23 22.48
CA TYR A 151 -5.11 -5.76 22.37
C TYR A 151 -6.49 -5.14 22.18
N ASP A 152 -6.80 -4.02 22.85
CA ASP A 152 -8.06 -3.26 22.69
C ASP A 152 -9.34 -4.11 22.62
N GLY A 153 -9.42 -5.17 23.45
CA GLY A 153 -10.56 -6.11 23.48
C GLY A 153 -10.64 -7.09 22.30
N ASN A 154 -9.68 -7.07 21.39
CA ASN A 154 -9.51 -8.05 20.31
C ASN A 154 -8.48 -9.12 20.69
N SER A 155 -8.56 -10.26 20.00
CA SER A 155 -7.62 -11.36 20.12
C SER A 155 -7.30 -11.92 18.74
N THR A 156 -6.02 -12.14 18.46
CA THR A 156 -5.54 -12.77 17.23
C THR A 156 -4.81 -14.05 17.56
N ARG A 157 -5.27 -15.18 17.01
CA ARG A 157 -4.66 -16.49 17.25
C ARG A 157 -3.37 -16.64 16.43
N LEU A 158 -2.26 -16.88 17.10
CA LEU A 158 -1.01 -17.33 16.49
C LEU A 158 -1.08 -18.84 16.29
N LEU A 159 -0.81 -19.27 15.06
CA LEU A 159 -0.82 -20.65 14.63
C LEU A 159 0.59 -21.04 14.17
N PRO A 160 1.05 -22.25 14.49
CA PRO A 160 2.33 -22.73 14.00
C PRO A 160 2.34 -22.75 12.47
N GLY A 161 3.50 -22.49 11.90
CA GLY A 161 3.67 -22.37 10.46
C GLY A 161 3.49 -23.69 9.75
N SER A 162 2.94 -23.61 8.56
CA SER A 162 2.62 -24.79 7.75
C SER A 162 2.52 -24.41 6.26
N ALA A 163 2.06 -25.34 5.43
CA ALA A 163 1.76 -25.12 4.03
C ALA A 163 0.30 -24.63 3.82
N PRO A 164 -0.02 -23.96 2.69
CA PRO A 164 -1.40 -23.70 2.29
C PRO A 164 -2.22 -24.99 2.34
N GLY A 165 -3.47 -24.91 2.77
CA GLY A 165 -4.35 -26.08 2.93
C GLY A 165 -4.43 -26.64 4.34
N THR A 166 -3.44 -26.37 5.20
CA THR A 166 -3.39 -26.98 6.54
C THR A 166 -4.02 -26.12 7.65
N ILE A 167 -4.20 -24.83 7.39
CA ILE A 167 -4.82 -23.92 8.36
C ILE A 167 -6.33 -23.90 8.09
N PRO A 168 -7.18 -24.31 9.05
CA PRO A 168 -8.63 -24.36 8.87
C PRO A 168 -9.21 -22.95 8.96
N TRP A 169 -9.19 -22.21 7.85
CA TRP A 169 -9.63 -20.81 7.80
C TRP A 169 -11.13 -20.65 8.07
N ASP A 170 -11.93 -21.66 7.76
CA ASP A 170 -13.35 -21.76 8.12
C ASP A 170 -13.58 -21.71 9.63
N ALA A 171 -12.74 -22.40 10.43
CA ALA A 171 -12.84 -22.40 11.89
C ALA A 171 -12.60 -21.01 12.51
N PHE A 172 -11.96 -20.11 11.76
CA PHE A 172 -11.74 -18.71 12.15
C PHE A 172 -12.68 -17.73 11.42
N ASP A 173 -13.62 -18.21 10.61
CA ASP A 173 -14.50 -17.43 9.75
C ASP A 173 -13.71 -16.39 8.92
N VAL A 174 -12.59 -16.78 8.31
CA VAL A 174 -11.75 -15.84 7.54
C VAL A 174 -12.44 -15.45 6.23
N ASP A 175 -12.61 -14.14 6.04
CA ASP A 175 -13.09 -13.58 4.78
C ASP A 175 -11.93 -13.48 3.76
N ILE A 176 -10.77 -12.97 4.20
CA ILE A 176 -9.61 -12.77 3.33
C ILE A 176 -8.36 -13.35 3.99
N VAL A 177 -7.68 -14.25 3.28
CA VAL A 177 -6.30 -14.63 3.60
C VAL A 177 -5.34 -13.73 2.85
N ILE A 178 -4.36 -13.17 3.55
CA ILE A 178 -3.23 -12.49 2.92
C ILE A 178 -2.00 -13.39 3.04
N ASP A 179 -1.59 -14.00 1.93
CA ASP A 179 -0.33 -14.74 1.84
C ASP A 179 0.83 -13.77 1.61
N SER A 180 1.54 -13.51 2.71
CA SER A 180 2.74 -12.69 2.78
C SER A 180 4.02 -13.49 3.00
N THR A 181 3.99 -14.81 2.76
CA THR A 181 5.17 -15.69 2.85
C THR A 181 6.19 -15.39 1.75
N GLY A 182 5.72 -14.95 0.57
CA GLY A 182 6.55 -14.78 -0.63
C GLY A 182 7.07 -16.09 -1.25
N VAL A 183 6.57 -17.24 -0.77
CA VAL A 183 6.97 -18.58 -1.23
C VAL A 183 6.02 -19.11 -2.29
N TYR A 184 4.71 -19.06 -2.04
CA TYR A 184 3.70 -19.64 -2.92
C TYR A 184 3.30 -18.65 -4.01
N ARG A 185 3.36 -19.10 -5.27
CA ARG A 185 3.15 -18.25 -6.45
C ARG A 185 2.27 -18.89 -7.52
N LYS A 186 2.03 -20.19 -7.43
CA LYS A 186 1.21 -20.93 -8.41
C LYS A 186 -0.26 -20.94 -7.99
N LYS A 187 -1.16 -20.88 -8.97
CA LYS A 187 -2.61 -20.85 -8.70
C LYS A 187 -3.06 -22.04 -7.85
N GLU A 188 -2.60 -23.24 -8.18
CA GLU A 188 -2.94 -24.48 -7.46
C GLU A 188 -2.52 -24.45 -5.98
N GLN A 189 -1.39 -23.81 -5.65
CA GLN A 189 -0.94 -23.70 -4.25
C GLN A 189 -1.79 -22.71 -3.47
N LEU A 190 -2.17 -21.59 -4.11
CA LEU A 190 -2.98 -20.54 -3.51
C LEU A 190 -4.45 -20.98 -3.35
N GLN A 191 -4.94 -21.83 -4.25
CA GLN A 191 -6.26 -22.44 -4.20
C GLN A 191 -6.49 -23.20 -2.89
N LEU A 192 -5.44 -23.81 -2.32
CA LEU A 192 -5.53 -24.53 -1.05
C LEU A 192 -5.99 -23.65 0.12
N HIS A 193 -5.77 -22.33 0.10
CA HIS A 193 -6.35 -21.45 1.11
C HIS A 193 -7.87 -21.31 0.95
N LEU A 194 -8.38 -21.27 -0.28
CA LEU A 194 -9.83 -21.25 -0.54
C LEU A 194 -10.46 -22.59 -0.13
N ASP A 195 -9.79 -23.69 -0.46
CA ASP A 195 -10.26 -25.04 -0.13
C ASP A 195 -10.30 -25.28 1.39
N SER A 196 -9.46 -24.58 2.17
CA SER A 196 -9.51 -24.56 3.64
C SER A 196 -10.49 -23.56 4.24
N GLY A 197 -11.35 -22.93 3.43
CA GLY A 197 -12.48 -22.12 3.92
C GLY A 197 -12.31 -20.61 3.86
N ALA A 198 -11.19 -20.10 3.34
CA ALA A 198 -11.10 -18.66 3.05
C ALA A 198 -11.98 -18.29 1.86
N ARG A 199 -12.61 -17.11 1.86
CA ARG A 199 -13.41 -16.67 0.70
C ARG A 199 -12.55 -16.09 -0.42
N ARG A 200 -11.43 -15.46 -0.06
CA ARG A 200 -10.51 -14.77 -0.97
C ARG A 200 -9.08 -14.85 -0.48
N VAL A 201 -8.14 -14.83 -1.42
CA VAL A 201 -6.70 -14.86 -1.19
C VAL A 201 -6.06 -13.64 -1.86
N LEU A 202 -5.35 -12.83 -1.08
CA LEU A 202 -4.46 -11.79 -1.57
C LEU A 202 -3.01 -12.25 -1.44
N VAL A 203 -2.22 -12.15 -2.50
CA VAL A 203 -0.79 -12.50 -2.49
C VAL A 203 0.10 -11.28 -2.61
N THR A 204 1.14 -11.23 -1.79
CA THR A 204 2.05 -10.07 -1.70
C THR A 204 3.28 -10.19 -2.60
N LYS A 205 3.32 -11.20 -3.47
CA LYS A 205 4.37 -11.41 -4.47
C LYS A 205 3.71 -11.66 -5.83
N PRO A 206 4.30 -11.20 -6.94
CA PRO A 206 3.74 -11.47 -8.24
C PRO A 206 3.64 -12.98 -8.50
N PRO A 207 2.53 -13.47 -9.08
CA PRO A 207 2.30 -14.90 -9.29
C PRO A 207 3.33 -15.51 -10.27
N ALA A 208 3.30 -16.82 -10.42
CA ALA A 208 4.05 -17.53 -11.47
C ALA A 208 3.16 -17.83 -12.68
N ASP A 209 1.86 -18.02 -12.43
CA ASP A 209 0.86 -18.39 -13.41
C ASP A 209 -0.25 -17.32 -13.47
N GLU A 210 -1.15 -17.45 -14.42
CA GLU A 210 -2.34 -16.60 -14.49
C GLU A 210 -3.26 -16.86 -13.28
N ILE A 211 -3.68 -15.78 -12.63
CA ILE A 211 -4.64 -15.75 -11.52
C ILE A 211 -5.81 -14.85 -11.89
N ASP A 212 -6.83 -14.77 -11.04
CA ASP A 212 -8.08 -14.09 -11.40
C ASP A 212 -7.88 -12.58 -11.61
N ARG A 213 -7.04 -11.95 -10.79
CA ARG A 213 -6.76 -10.51 -10.91
C ARG A 213 -5.37 -10.12 -10.42
N ILE A 214 -4.77 -9.17 -11.12
CA ILE A 214 -3.62 -8.40 -10.63
C ILE A 214 -4.05 -6.93 -10.54
N VAL A 215 -3.88 -6.32 -9.37
CA VAL A 215 -4.39 -4.97 -9.09
C VAL A 215 -3.26 -4.04 -8.65
N ILE A 216 -3.23 -2.86 -9.26
CA ILE A 216 -2.45 -1.71 -8.82
C ILE A 216 -3.42 -0.56 -8.57
N GLN A 217 -3.43 -0.06 -7.33
CA GLN A 217 -4.24 1.09 -6.94
C GLN A 217 -3.86 2.32 -7.79
N GLY A 218 -4.85 3.08 -8.25
CA GLY A 218 -4.64 4.19 -9.19
C GLY A 218 -4.47 3.79 -10.66
N ILE A 219 -4.39 2.49 -10.99
CA ILE A 219 -4.21 2.01 -12.37
C ILE A 219 -5.42 1.23 -12.88
N ASN A 220 -5.82 0.17 -12.17
CA ASN A 220 -6.88 -0.74 -12.63
C ASN A 220 -7.77 -1.27 -11.49
N HIS A 221 -7.72 -0.62 -10.33
CA HIS A 221 -8.52 -0.94 -9.15
C HIS A 221 -10.03 -0.83 -9.36
N ASP A 222 -10.46 -0.06 -10.35
CA ASP A 222 -11.85 0.06 -10.79
C ASP A 222 -12.37 -1.20 -11.53
N LYS A 223 -11.46 -2.11 -11.92
CA LYS A 223 -11.78 -3.34 -12.69
C LYS A 223 -11.93 -4.59 -11.83
N ILE A 224 -11.87 -4.46 -10.51
CA ILE A 224 -12.09 -5.59 -9.60
C ILE A 224 -13.53 -6.12 -9.74
N ASN A 225 -13.70 -7.42 -9.52
CA ASN A 225 -14.98 -8.09 -9.63
C ASN A 225 -15.24 -8.95 -8.39
N SER A 226 -16.49 -9.02 -7.92
CA SER A 226 -16.86 -9.84 -6.76
C SER A 226 -16.53 -11.34 -6.93
N LYS A 227 -16.38 -11.82 -8.17
CA LYS A 227 -15.95 -13.18 -8.49
C LYS A 227 -14.44 -13.41 -8.41
N ASP A 228 -13.62 -12.37 -8.29
CA ASP A 228 -12.16 -12.52 -8.17
C ASP A 228 -11.87 -13.18 -6.80
N GLN A 229 -11.17 -14.33 -6.79
CA GLN A 229 -10.88 -15.09 -5.57
C GLN A 229 -9.38 -15.11 -5.23
N ILE A 230 -8.50 -15.21 -6.22
CA ILE A 230 -7.04 -15.18 -6.04
C ILE A 230 -6.50 -13.94 -6.74
N ILE A 231 -5.98 -13.00 -5.93
CA ILE A 231 -5.59 -11.67 -6.41
C ILE A 231 -4.17 -11.32 -5.95
N SER A 232 -3.41 -10.67 -6.82
CA SER A 232 -2.09 -10.14 -6.48
C SER A 232 -2.10 -8.61 -6.46
N THR A 233 -1.44 -8.03 -5.47
CA THR A 233 -1.10 -6.60 -5.43
C THR A 233 0.24 -6.29 -6.11
N THR A 234 0.84 -7.26 -6.81
CA THR A 234 2.18 -7.19 -7.44
C THR A 234 3.32 -7.05 -6.41
N SER A 235 4.13 -5.99 -6.52
CA SER A 235 5.25 -5.64 -5.66
C SER A 235 5.38 -4.12 -5.57
N SER A 236 6.06 -3.61 -4.54
CA SER A 236 6.27 -2.16 -4.34
C SER A 236 6.85 -1.49 -5.59
N THR A 237 7.90 -2.06 -6.19
CA THR A 237 8.52 -1.53 -7.42
C THR A 237 7.56 -1.48 -8.61
N THR A 238 6.73 -2.52 -8.80
CA THR A 238 5.78 -2.58 -9.91
C THR A 238 4.74 -1.49 -9.80
N GLN A 239 4.24 -1.23 -8.59
CA GLN A 239 3.27 -0.17 -8.35
C GLN A 239 3.86 1.22 -8.60
N VAL A 240 5.07 1.50 -8.10
CA VAL A 240 5.78 2.77 -8.34
C VAL A 240 5.98 2.99 -9.85
N LEU A 241 6.50 1.99 -10.56
CA LEU A 241 6.73 2.06 -12.00
C LEU A 241 5.42 2.36 -12.76
N ALA A 242 4.33 1.65 -12.43
CA ALA A 242 3.06 1.83 -13.10
C ALA A 242 2.49 3.25 -12.91
N LEU A 243 2.60 3.81 -11.70
CA LEU A 243 2.15 5.18 -11.41
C LEU A 243 3.00 6.23 -12.13
N MET A 244 4.33 6.07 -12.15
CA MET A 244 5.21 6.98 -12.91
C MET A 244 4.85 7.00 -14.39
N LEU A 245 4.65 5.81 -14.99
CA LEU A 245 4.29 5.68 -16.39
C LEU A 245 2.90 6.24 -16.68
N LYS A 246 1.91 6.05 -15.79
CA LYS A 246 0.58 6.66 -15.94
C LYS A 246 0.68 8.17 -16.05
N VAL A 247 1.33 8.83 -15.09
CA VAL A 247 1.42 10.30 -15.05
C VAL A 247 2.15 10.82 -16.28
N LEU A 248 3.31 10.26 -16.61
CA LEU A 248 4.11 10.71 -17.76
C LEU A 248 3.41 10.45 -19.10
N ASP A 249 2.81 9.27 -19.30
CA ASP A 249 2.18 8.91 -20.57
C ASP A 249 0.89 9.70 -20.84
N GLN A 250 0.09 9.96 -19.80
CA GLN A 250 -1.15 10.73 -19.94
C GLN A 250 -0.89 12.20 -20.29
N ASN A 251 0.21 12.77 -19.81
CA ASN A 251 0.53 14.19 -20.03
C ASN A 251 1.37 14.43 -21.30
N PHE A 252 2.31 13.53 -21.61
CA PHE A 252 3.36 13.80 -22.61
C PHE A 252 3.52 12.69 -23.65
N GLY A 253 2.95 11.51 -23.40
CA GLY A 253 3.09 10.32 -24.24
C GLY A 253 4.47 9.69 -24.16
N ILE A 254 4.54 8.40 -23.81
CA ILE A 254 5.81 7.64 -23.76
C ILE A 254 5.97 6.79 -25.02
N GLU A 255 7.15 6.87 -25.63
CA GLU A 255 7.58 6.01 -26.73
C GLU A 255 8.28 4.76 -26.22
N ASN A 256 9.31 4.94 -25.40
CA ASN A 256 10.13 3.89 -24.81
C ASN A 256 10.52 4.28 -23.38
N ALA A 257 10.76 3.29 -22.53
CA ALA A 257 11.24 3.51 -21.18
C ALA A 257 12.25 2.44 -20.74
N MET A 258 13.23 2.87 -19.97
CA MET A 258 14.19 1.99 -19.32
C MET A 258 14.28 2.35 -17.85
N MET A 259 14.13 1.35 -16.97
CA MET A 259 14.15 1.56 -15.54
C MET A 259 15.33 0.87 -14.85
N THR A 260 15.82 1.49 -13.79
CA THR A 260 16.69 0.86 -12.79
C THR A 260 16.06 1.03 -11.43
N ASN A 261 15.77 -0.07 -10.75
CA ASN A 261 15.33 -0.07 -9.37
C ASN A 261 16.56 -0.11 -8.46
N VAL A 262 16.91 1.01 -7.83
CA VAL A 262 17.92 1.05 -6.77
C VAL A 262 17.23 0.60 -5.49
N HIS A 263 17.43 -0.66 -5.15
CA HIS A 263 16.61 -1.37 -4.18
C HIS A 263 17.38 -1.61 -2.89
N ALA A 264 16.76 -1.35 -1.75
CA ALA A 264 17.23 -1.80 -0.45
C ALA A 264 17.49 -3.31 -0.46
N TYR A 265 18.45 -3.79 0.33
CA TYR A 265 18.61 -5.23 0.46
C TYR A 265 17.38 -5.86 1.13
N THR A 266 17.20 -7.16 0.90
CA THR A 266 16.14 -7.94 1.54
C THR A 266 16.74 -9.20 2.15
N SER A 267 15.94 -10.01 2.86
CA SER A 267 16.38 -11.30 3.41
C SER A 267 16.86 -12.29 2.34
N ASP A 268 16.55 -12.02 1.07
CA ASP A 268 17.00 -12.79 -0.08
C ASP A 268 18.50 -12.63 -0.39
N GLN A 269 19.13 -11.55 0.08
CA GLN A 269 20.58 -11.32 -0.01
C GLN A 269 21.21 -11.54 1.38
N PRO A 270 22.27 -12.35 1.49
CA PRO A 270 22.82 -12.74 2.78
C PRO A 270 23.70 -11.61 3.39
N LEU A 271 23.85 -11.61 4.72
CA LEU A 271 24.73 -10.65 5.41
C LEU A 271 26.22 -10.95 5.18
N ALA A 272 26.56 -12.22 4.96
CA ALA A 272 27.89 -12.69 4.61
C ALA A 272 27.80 -13.56 3.36
N ASP A 273 28.93 -13.74 2.66
CA ASP A 273 28.96 -14.60 1.47
C ASP A 273 28.46 -16.02 1.82
N SER A 274 27.45 -16.52 1.10
CA SER A 274 26.76 -17.79 1.38
C SER A 274 26.49 -18.58 0.10
N VAL A 275 26.62 -19.90 0.16
CA VAL A 275 26.41 -20.76 -1.02
C VAL A 275 24.95 -20.70 -1.49
N ARG A 276 24.74 -20.19 -2.70
CA ARG A 276 23.43 -20.07 -3.38
C ARG A 276 23.58 -20.30 -4.88
N SER A 277 22.50 -20.68 -5.56
CA SER A 277 22.49 -20.90 -7.02
C SER A 277 22.70 -19.61 -7.82
N ASP A 278 22.17 -18.50 -7.33
CA ASP A 278 22.45 -17.17 -7.87
C ASP A 278 23.77 -16.64 -7.30
N LEU A 279 24.81 -16.60 -8.13
CA LEU A 279 26.17 -16.22 -7.75
C LEU A 279 26.33 -14.73 -7.39
N ARG A 280 25.43 -13.84 -7.84
CA ARG A 280 25.47 -12.43 -7.43
C ARG A 280 24.80 -12.29 -6.07
N ARG A 281 23.66 -12.96 -5.88
CA ARG A 281 22.90 -12.96 -4.61
C ARG A 281 23.50 -13.88 -3.55
N SER A 282 24.61 -14.55 -3.83
CA SER A 282 25.42 -15.26 -2.84
C SER A 282 26.35 -14.34 -2.06
N ARG A 283 26.60 -13.10 -2.53
CA ARG A 283 27.52 -12.14 -1.93
C ARG A 283 26.85 -11.29 -0.86
N SER A 284 27.64 -10.79 0.10
CA SER A 284 27.17 -9.96 1.20
C SER A 284 26.40 -8.70 0.73
N ALA A 285 25.19 -8.53 1.23
CA ALA A 285 24.28 -7.43 0.90
C ALA A 285 24.73 -6.07 1.47
N VAL A 286 25.47 -6.08 2.58
CA VAL A 286 25.90 -4.86 3.28
C VAL A 286 27.22 -4.30 2.75
N GLU A 287 27.90 -5.04 1.87
CA GLU A 287 29.21 -4.68 1.31
C GLU A 287 29.15 -4.37 -0.20
N ASN A 288 28.05 -4.67 -0.89
CA ASN A 288 28.02 -4.67 -2.35
C ASN A 288 26.80 -3.93 -2.93
N ILE A 289 27.01 -3.37 -4.13
CA ILE A 289 25.95 -3.08 -5.08
C ILE A 289 25.78 -4.32 -5.95
N ILE A 290 24.62 -4.97 -5.88
CA ILE A 290 24.36 -6.28 -6.50
C ILE A 290 23.36 -6.11 -7.65
N PRO A 291 23.79 -6.22 -8.92
CA PRO A 291 22.87 -6.23 -10.05
C PRO A 291 21.94 -7.45 -10.00
N ASN A 292 20.65 -7.23 -10.24
CA ASN A 292 19.60 -8.23 -10.08
C ASN A 292 18.49 -8.04 -11.13
N GLU A 293 17.71 -9.08 -11.34
CA GLU A 293 16.54 -9.05 -12.20
C GLU A 293 15.33 -8.45 -11.48
N THR A 294 14.38 -7.92 -12.25
CA THR A 294 13.11 -7.40 -11.74
C THR A 294 11.99 -7.78 -12.69
N TRP A 295 10.84 -8.17 -12.15
CA TRP A 295 9.65 -8.50 -12.94
C TRP A 295 8.75 -7.29 -13.20
N ALA A 296 9.09 -6.11 -12.67
CA ALA A 296 8.23 -4.93 -12.75
C ALA A 296 7.88 -4.53 -14.21
N PRO A 297 8.84 -4.47 -15.17
CA PRO A 297 8.53 -4.17 -16.57
C PRO A 297 7.53 -5.15 -17.20
N ASP A 298 7.68 -6.45 -16.93
CA ASP A 298 6.82 -7.49 -17.50
C ASP A 298 5.38 -7.35 -16.98
N TYR A 299 5.21 -7.18 -15.67
CA TYR A 299 3.89 -7.02 -15.06
C TYR A 299 3.20 -5.73 -15.47
N VAL A 300 3.95 -4.63 -15.56
CA VAL A 300 3.39 -3.38 -16.08
C VAL A 300 2.96 -3.55 -17.53
N SER A 301 3.76 -4.21 -18.37
CA SER A 301 3.41 -4.48 -19.77
C SER A 301 2.16 -5.34 -19.93
N GLN A 302 1.91 -6.27 -19.00
CA GLN A 302 0.68 -7.06 -18.96
C GLN A 302 -0.55 -6.21 -18.59
N LEU A 303 -0.41 -5.33 -17.59
CA LEU A 303 -1.49 -4.49 -17.08
C LEU A 303 -1.82 -3.29 -17.97
N LEU A 304 -0.80 -2.77 -18.66
CA LEU A 304 -0.88 -1.61 -19.54
C LEU A 304 -0.32 -2.00 -20.93
N PRO A 305 -1.13 -2.67 -21.78
CA PRO A 305 -0.66 -3.27 -23.04
C PRO A 305 0.00 -2.30 -24.02
N LYS A 306 -0.28 -1.00 -23.90
CA LYS A 306 0.40 0.07 -24.66
C LYS A 306 1.91 0.02 -24.50
N PHE A 307 2.41 -0.48 -23.36
CA PHE A 307 3.83 -0.56 -23.04
C PHE A 307 4.50 -1.90 -23.39
N LYS A 308 3.75 -2.84 -23.97
CA LYS A 308 4.31 -4.12 -24.41
C LYS A 308 5.50 -3.88 -25.35
N ASN A 309 6.64 -4.49 -25.02
CA ASN A 309 7.92 -4.35 -25.73
C ASN A 309 8.54 -2.93 -25.72
N LYS A 310 8.04 -2.01 -24.90
CA LYS A 310 8.55 -0.63 -24.78
C LYS A 310 9.27 -0.33 -23.47
N ILE A 311 9.11 -1.21 -22.47
CA ILE A 311 9.74 -1.06 -21.16
C ILE A 311 10.70 -2.21 -20.94
N SER A 312 11.92 -1.88 -20.52
CA SER A 312 12.87 -2.84 -19.98
C SER A 312 13.50 -2.27 -18.71
N GLY A 313 14.15 -3.12 -17.92
CA GLY A 313 14.84 -2.63 -16.74
C GLY A 313 15.53 -3.70 -15.93
N MET A 314 16.24 -3.23 -14.91
CA MET A 314 16.94 -4.08 -13.95
C MET A 314 16.79 -3.54 -12.54
N ALA A 315 17.32 -4.28 -11.57
CA ALA A 315 17.49 -3.81 -10.21
C ALA A 315 18.96 -3.80 -9.82
N MET A 316 19.30 -2.92 -8.89
CA MET A 316 20.57 -2.93 -8.16
C MET A 316 20.24 -2.93 -6.68
N ASN A 317 20.52 -4.05 -6.00
CA ASN A 317 20.41 -4.09 -4.54
C ASN A 317 21.60 -3.33 -3.94
N VAL A 318 21.36 -2.39 -3.03
CA VAL A 318 22.40 -1.56 -2.41
C VAL A 318 22.41 -1.72 -0.88
N PRO A 319 23.50 -1.35 -0.17
CA PRO A 319 23.65 -1.47 1.28
C PRO A 319 22.77 -0.54 2.15
N VAL A 320 21.50 -0.37 1.78
CA VAL A 320 20.48 0.34 2.58
C VAL A 320 19.37 -0.64 2.97
N ALA A 321 18.87 -0.53 4.20
CA ALA A 321 17.96 -1.51 4.77
C ALA A 321 16.49 -1.29 4.37
N ASN A 322 16.14 -0.07 3.96
CA ASN A 322 14.84 0.33 3.43
C ASN A 322 14.99 1.68 2.70
N GLY A 323 13.97 2.09 1.94
CA GLY A 323 14.00 3.34 1.17
C GLY A 323 14.66 3.12 -0.18
N SER A 324 13.89 2.63 -1.14
CA SER A 324 14.34 2.36 -2.51
C SER A 324 13.89 3.46 -3.46
N CYS A 325 14.41 3.46 -4.67
CA CYS A 325 13.87 4.31 -5.73
C CYS A 325 13.84 3.62 -7.09
N VAL A 326 12.88 4.06 -7.91
CA VAL A 326 12.86 3.80 -9.34
C VAL A 326 13.52 5.00 -10.02
N ASP A 327 14.64 4.75 -10.69
CA ASP A 327 15.20 5.63 -11.71
C ASP A 327 14.58 5.25 -13.05
N LEU A 328 13.79 6.15 -13.63
CA LEU A 328 13.11 5.94 -14.89
C LEU A 328 13.66 6.91 -15.95
N THR A 329 14.22 6.35 -17.01
CA THR A 329 14.59 7.10 -18.22
C THR A 329 13.57 6.82 -19.32
N THR A 330 13.02 7.87 -19.91
CA THR A 330 11.92 7.80 -20.88
C THR A 330 12.25 8.61 -22.13
N GLU A 331 11.85 8.06 -23.27
CA GLU A 331 11.72 8.77 -24.53
C GLU A 331 10.25 9.17 -24.68
N MET A 332 10.01 10.46 -24.91
CA MET A 332 8.68 11.07 -24.92
C MET A 332 8.29 11.43 -26.34
N SER A 333 7.01 11.24 -26.71
CA SER A 333 6.49 11.70 -28.00
C SER A 333 6.47 13.23 -28.08
N SER A 334 6.19 13.89 -26.95
CA SER A 334 6.35 15.34 -26.79
C SER A 334 7.26 15.59 -25.60
N MET A 335 8.44 16.18 -25.82
CA MET A 335 9.39 16.44 -24.74
C MET A 335 8.92 17.64 -23.89
N PRO A 336 8.59 17.44 -22.60
CA PRO A 336 8.21 18.54 -21.71
C PRO A 336 9.44 19.28 -21.18
N SER A 337 9.22 20.45 -20.58
CA SER A 337 10.17 21.08 -19.67
C SER A 337 10.17 20.40 -18.30
N ILE A 338 11.23 20.64 -17.51
CA ILE A 338 11.32 20.11 -16.13
C ILE A 338 10.15 20.60 -15.27
N GLU A 339 9.75 21.87 -15.43
CA GLU A 339 8.64 22.46 -14.70
C GLU A 339 7.30 21.77 -15.03
N GLU A 340 7.05 21.48 -16.31
CA GLU A 340 5.85 20.76 -16.73
C GLU A 340 5.79 19.34 -16.14
N VAL A 341 6.91 18.60 -16.12
CA VAL A 341 6.96 17.27 -15.51
C VAL A 341 6.66 17.35 -14.02
N ASN A 342 7.32 18.28 -13.31
CA ASN A 342 7.14 18.43 -11.87
C ASN A 342 5.69 18.84 -11.53
N ASN A 343 5.10 19.76 -12.30
CA ASN A 343 3.70 20.15 -12.13
C ASN A 343 2.74 18.99 -12.42
N ALA A 344 2.99 18.15 -13.44
CA ALA A 344 2.15 16.99 -13.70
C ALA A 344 2.11 16.00 -12.52
N PHE A 345 3.26 15.74 -11.89
CA PHE A 345 3.30 14.88 -10.69
C PHE A 345 2.69 15.55 -9.46
N LYS A 346 2.89 16.86 -9.29
CA LYS A 346 2.24 17.63 -8.22
C LYS A 346 0.72 17.58 -8.36
N ASP A 347 0.20 17.87 -9.54
CA ASP A 347 -1.24 17.83 -9.84
C ASP A 347 -1.81 16.43 -9.63
N ALA A 348 -1.11 15.38 -10.07
CA ALA A 348 -1.53 14.01 -9.81
C ALA A 348 -1.60 13.69 -8.30
N SER A 349 -0.60 14.12 -7.52
CA SER A 349 -0.53 13.92 -6.07
C SER A 349 -1.60 14.69 -5.29
N GLU A 350 -2.06 15.82 -5.82
CA GLU A 350 -3.08 16.69 -5.19
C GLU A 350 -4.50 16.39 -5.67
N ASN A 351 -4.67 15.56 -6.73
CA ASN A 351 -5.98 15.30 -7.36
C ASN A 351 -6.31 13.82 -7.59
N GLU A 352 -5.84 13.19 -8.67
CA GLU A 352 -6.32 11.85 -9.05
C GLU A 352 -5.63 10.69 -8.31
N LEU A 353 -4.41 10.91 -7.83
CA LEU A 353 -3.56 9.90 -7.21
C LEU A 353 -3.19 10.28 -5.77
N ILE A 354 -4.10 10.97 -5.09
CA ILE A 354 -3.87 11.36 -3.70
C ILE A 354 -3.82 10.11 -2.82
N ASP A 355 -3.00 10.17 -1.76
CA ASP A 355 -2.64 9.06 -0.87
C ASP A 355 -1.83 7.94 -1.56
N LEU A 356 -1.65 7.99 -2.88
CA LEU A 356 -0.78 7.08 -3.65
C LEU A 356 0.55 7.74 -4.00
N ILE A 357 0.55 9.03 -4.35
CA ILE A 357 1.74 9.80 -4.67
C ILE A 357 1.91 10.93 -3.64
N ARG A 358 3.13 11.04 -3.11
CA ARG A 358 3.61 12.24 -2.43
C ARG A 358 4.54 13.01 -3.38
N TYR A 359 4.30 14.30 -3.58
CA TYR A 359 5.22 15.18 -4.30
C TYR A 359 6.10 15.94 -3.30
N THR A 360 7.40 16.09 -3.58
CA THR A 360 8.29 16.90 -2.72
C THR A 360 9.25 17.78 -3.53
N GLU A 361 9.54 18.95 -2.97
CA GLU A 361 10.59 19.88 -3.42
C GLU A 361 11.79 19.90 -2.46
N ASP A 362 11.67 19.20 -1.32
CA ASP A 362 12.75 19.07 -0.35
C ASP A 362 13.88 18.21 -0.91
N PRO A 363 15.14 18.52 -0.60
CA PRO A 363 16.30 17.74 -1.02
C PRO A 363 16.42 16.45 -0.18
N ILE A 364 15.48 15.53 -0.38
CA ILE A 364 15.37 14.29 0.40
C ILE A 364 16.42 13.25 0.03
N VAL A 365 16.66 12.31 0.95
CA VAL A 365 17.40 11.07 0.70
C VAL A 365 16.53 9.85 1.02
N SER A 366 17.04 8.64 0.75
CA SER A 366 16.30 7.37 0.92
C SER A 366 15.59 7.21 2.26
N SER A 367 16.22 7.63 3.37
CA SER A 367 15.65 7.52 4.71
C SER A 367 14.39 8.37 4.91
N ASP A 368 14.27 9.48 4.20
CA ASP A 368 13.14 10.42 4.33
C ASP A 368 11.88 9.91 3.60
N ALA A 369 12.01 8.87 2.78
CA ALA A 369 10.90 8.18 2.13
C ALA A 369 10.30 7.05 2.99
N ILE A 370 10.92 6.70 4.13
CA ILE A 370 10.51 5.58 4.98
C ILE A 370 9.29 5.97 5.84
N GLY A 371 8.34 5.03 5.98
CA GLY A 371 7.20 5.17 6.88
C GLY A 371 6.00 5.97 6.34
N GLY A 372 6.10 6.54 5.14
CA GLY A 372 4.96 7.13 4.44
C GLY A 372 3.93 6.08 4.02
N GLY A 373 2.64 6.44 4.05
CA GLY A 373 1.53 5.57 3.63
C GLY A 373 1.34 5.52 2.11
N GLU A 374 1.99 6.43 1.39
CA GLU A 374 1.95 6.58 -0.05
C GLU A 374 2.70 5.43 -0.75
N THR A 375 2.34 5.17 -2.01
CA THR A 375 3.03 4.18 -2.84
C THR A 375 4.40 4.68 -3.28
N MET A 376 4.51 5.98 -3.54
CA MET A 376 5.73 6.62 -4.02
C MET A 376 5.86 8.07 -3.56
N VAL A 377 7.09 8.55 -3.55
CA VAL A 377 7.46 9.94 -3.31
C VAL A 377 8.22 10.45 -4.53
N PHE A 378 7.59 11.31 -5.32
CA PHE A 378 8.20 11.90 -6.51
C PHE A 378 9.20 12.99 -6.12
N ASP A 379 10.43 12.88 -6.62
CA ASP A 379 11.54 13.79 -6.33
C ASP A 379 11.70 14.82 -7.45
N SER A 380 11.15 16.01 -7.23
CA SER A 380 11.18 17.09 -8.23
C SER A 380 12.57 17.66 -8.51
N LYS A 381 13.53 17.45 -7.59
CA LYS A 381 14.93 17.89 -7.74
C LYS A 381 15.75 16.92 -8.57
N ALA A 382 15.29 15.67 -8.71
CA ALA A 382 15.94 14.64 -9.51
C ALA A 382 15.47 14.59 -10.98
N THR A 383 14.51 15.42 -11.39
CA THR A 383 14.04 15.51 -12.78
C THR A 383 15.13 16.09 -13.68
N MET A 384 15.50 15.36 -14.74
CA MET A 384 16.57 15.74 -15.66
C MET A 384 16.16 15.50 -17.10
N ILE A 385 16.61 16.38 -18.00
CA ILE A 385 16.45 16.22 -19.44
C ILE A 385 17.82 16.23 -20.10
N ALA A 386 18.14 15.18 -20.84
CA ALA A 386 19.36 15.09 -21.62
C ALA A 386 19.07 15.22 -23.12
N SER A 387 19.78 16.14 -23.78
CA SER A 387 19.72 16.39 -25.23
C SER A 387 18.31 16.64 -25.78
N ASN A 388 17.37 17.13 -24.95
CA ASN A 388 15.95 17.27 -25.28
C ASN A 388 15.32 15.98 -25.86
N LYS A 389 15.84 14.81 -25.48
CA LYS A 389 15.43 13.49 -26.00
C LYS A 389 15.15 12.46 -24.91
N LEU A 390 15.87 12.54 -23.79
CA LEU A 390 15.74 11.61 -22.68
C LEU A 390 15.30 12.37 -21.44
N LEU A 391 14.13 12.01 -20.91
CA LEU A 391 13.64 12.47 -19.63
C LEU A 391 13.99 11.42 -18.56
N LYS A 392 14.72 11.82 -17.53
CA LYS A 392 15.00 11.02 -16.34
C LYS A 392 14.21 11.57 -15.17
N THR A 393 13.52 10.68 -14.46
CA THR A 393 12.76 10.96 -13.24
C THR A 393 13.09 9.94 -12.17
N ILE A 394 13.05 10.36 -10.90
CA ILE A 394 13.28 9.49 -9.76
C ILE A 394 12.06 9.51 -8.85
N SER A 395 11.68 8.35 -8.34
CA SER A 395 10.66 8.26 -7.30
C SER A 395 11.06 7.26 -6.22
N TRP A 396 11.03 7.74 -4.98
CA TRP A 396 11.37 6.97 -3.79
C TRP A 396 10.17 6.19 -3.28
N PHE A 397 10.41 5.11 -2.55
CA PHE A 397 9.36 4.36 -1.88
C PHE A 397 9.91 3.53 -0.72
N ASP A 398 9.05 3.35 0.28
CA ASP A 398 9.26 2.35 1.33
C ASP A 398 9.05 0.94 0.77
N ASN A 399 9.96 0.01 1.06
CA ASN A 399 9.94 -1.35 0.53
C ASN A 399 8.81 -2.23 1.09
N GLY A 400 7.95 -1.74 1.98
CA GLY A 400 6.86 -2.53 2.54
C GLY A 400 5.69 -1.76 3.14
N TRP A 401 5.88 -0.54 3.65
CA TRP A 401 4.85 0.19 4.39
C TRP A 401 3.71 0.69 3.49
N GLY A 402 4.04 1.44 2.43
CA GLY A 402 3.07 1.84 1.41
C GLY A 402 2.40 0.61 0.78
N PHE A 403 3.18 -0.41 0.43
CA PHE A 403 2.66 -1.66 -0.15
C PHE A 403 1.66 -2.39 0.76
N ALA A 404 1.92 -2.44 2.07
CA ALA A 404 0.98 -3.00 3.05
C ALA A 404 -0.33 -2.20 3.13
N ASN A 405 -0.28 -0.87 3.04
CA ASN A 405 -1.49 -0.04 2.93
C ASN A 405 -2.31 -0.41 1.69
N ARG A 406 -1.67 -0.59 0.53
CA ARG A 406 -2.35 -0.95 -0.73
C ARG A 406 -3.06 -2.31 -0.64
N ILE A 407 -2.49 -3.26 0.11
CA ILE A 407 -3.11 -4.57 0.36
C ILE A 407 -4.37 -4.42 1.24
N LEU A 408 -4.30 -3.62 2.30
CA LEU A 408 -5.45 -3.35 3.17
C LEU A 408 -6.56 -2.57 2.44
N GLU A 409 -6.20 -1.59 1.62
CA GLU A 409 -7.16 -0.87 0.77
C GLU A 409 -7.84 -1.78 -0.25
N LEU A 410 -7.09 -2.70 -0.86
CA LEU A 410 -7.67 -3.68 -1.76
C LEU A 410 -8.62 -4.65 -1.04
N SER A 411 -8.25 -5.07 0.19
CA SER A 411 -9.12 -5.87 1.04
C SER A 411 -10.45 -5.17 1.31
N GLU A 412 -10.41 -3.88 1.63
CA GLU A 412 -11.61 -3.05 1.80
C GLU A 412 -12.42 -2.93 0.51
N SER A 413 -11.76 -2.73 -0.62
CA SER A 413 -12.43 -2.55 -1.92
C SER A 413 -13.25 -3.79 -2.30
N TYR A 414 -12.75 -4.99 -2.03
CA TYR A 414 -13.52 -6.23 -2.24
C TYR A 414 -14.69 -6.37 -1.27
N ASN A 415 -14.51 -6.00 -0.01
CA ASN A 415 -15.59 -6.02 0.98
C ASN A 415 -16.74 -5.06 0.62
N GLU A 416 -16.40 -3.87 0.12
CA GLU A 416 -17.39 -2.91 -0.38
C GLU A 416 -18.14 -3.43 -1.60
N LEU A 417 -17.47 -4.15 -2.51
CA LEU A 417 -18.13 -4.77 -3.66
C LEU A 417 -19.14 -5.87 -3.28
N GLU A 418 -18.88 -6.62 -2.22
CA GLU A 418 -19.75 -7.71 -1.78
C GLU A 418 -20.92 -7.25 -0.91
N SER A 419 -20.79 -6.05 -0.34
CA SER A 419 -21.81 -5.46 0.55
C SER A 419 -22.85 -4.62 -0.21
N ASN A 420 -22.63 -4.32 -1.50
CA ASN A 420 -23.57 -3.63 -2.38
C ASN A 420 -24.19 -4.63 -3.37
#